data_AF-A0A167N2K6-F1
#
_entry.id   AF-A0A167N2K6-F1
#
_cell.length_a   1.000
_cell.length_b   1.000
_cell.length_c   1.000
_cell.angle_alpha   90.00
_cell.angle_beta   90.00
_cell.angle_gamma   90.00
#
_symmetry.space_group_name_H-M   'P 1'
#
loop_
_entity.id
_entity.type
_entity.pdbx_description
1 polymer ?
#
loop_
_entity_poly.entity_id
_entity_poly.type
_entity_poly.pdbx_seq_one_letter_code
_entity_poly.pdbx_strand_id
1 'polypeptide(L)'
;MSQAQQQPTTPARPVPDWLFDLRSPQAALDADYLLPPSPSWTKMETVSQPSSQASNVSQAPPPPLPPPQIVYKWTTRLMSLVASAPDLSLAREEQIASWLGRTDDLETVLDSWGREVLYDTSVYLRELHDWVLIHAQKAAKKTRQPNRSPTRIKRRGSDRFAKVLREEINLMARHASEHPTFLLLQCNSSQEVIDELARNRVWDLPWFMSWKTPGEKNDTKTNVMRRGAFLQTYFDLIEEGRMQFTEDMRGPVMEEAIFLLSWEIFWPDEDAPHPLPNLNSMQHLIDWEETSRTLQVDRSAEQMKSLWNYDLYSSLFIEGGLGPCNEDKPSTKCTDLGRVTNWMEAISHCVKDTIEHHKLYSSAFTVEMARVLIPIVQNALDWMIETDDYGTPVDLMNVSRGIVDQLVVRANGRQYGRVPRALTQDALLQAKETMSENELDYKILQHTHAKRTHIESLLAAMDDEVSIKVYDPPGDSTKDLPIEDCDEILRKYMFNRGTDYRPAPKAEPKPGIDWKEKKLKDAKAYGTITKTIWKTPKPPKKKKKYREMLRAW
;
A
#
# COMPACT_ATOMS: atom_id res chain seq x y z
N MET A 1 -0.56 -41.72 31.78
CA MET A 1 0.79 -41.12 31.77
C MET A 1 0.96 -40.44 30.42
N SER A 2 0.73 -39.12 30.36
CA SER A 2 0.88 -38.33 29.13
C SER A 2 2.33 -37.87 29.03
N GLN A 3 3.03 -38.29 27.97
CA GLN A 3 4.38 -37.82 27.70
C GLN A 3 4.27 -36.40 27.14
N ALA A 4 4.68 -35.42 27.95
CA ALA A 4 4.91 -34.06 27.47
C ALA A 4 6.02 -34.11 26.41
N GLN A 5 5.66 -33.88 25.15
CA GLN A 5 6.61 -33.66 24.07
C GLN A 5 7.45 -32.43 24.43
N GLN A 6 8.71 -32.66 24.81
CA GLN A 6 9.70 -31.62 24.94
C GLN A 6 9.93 -31.03 23.54
N GLN A 7 9.51 -29.78 23.34
CA GLN A 7 9.88 -29.03 22.15
C GLN A 7 11.42 -28.94 22.08
N PRO A 8 12.04 -29.23 20.93
CA PRO A 8 13.48 -29.16 20.77
C PRO A 8 13.95 -27.73 21.00
N THR A 9 14.68 -27.49 22.09
CA THR A 9 15.33 -26.21 22.36
C THR A 9 16.46 -26.02 21.35
N THR A 10 16.26 -25.17 20.34
CA THR A 10 17.32 -24.79 19.41
C THR A 10 18.42 -24.05 20.18
N PRO A 11 19.69 -24.50 20.15
CA PRO A 11 20.78 -23.78 20.79
C PRO A 11 20.95 -22.40 20.16
N ALA A 12 21.28 -21.39 20.99
CA ALA A 12 21.62 -20.06 20.51
C ALA A 12 22.85 -20.18 19.59
N ARG A 13 22.67 -19.91 18.29
CA ARG A 13 23.76 -19.98 17.31
C ARG A 13 24.73 -18.80 17.51
N PRO A 14 26.05 -19.02 17.34
CA PRO A 14 27.01 -17.92 17.29
C PRO A 14 26.68 -17.03 16.08
N VAL A 15 26.62 -15.71 16.29
CA VAL A 15 26.42 -14.74 15.23
C VAL A 15 27.75 -14.48 14.54
N PRO A 16 27.80 -14.42 13.21
CA PRO A 16 29.06 -14.26 12.49
C PRO A 16 29.67 -12.85 12.62
N ASP A 17 31.01 -12.82 12.70
CA ASP A 17 31.84 -11.65 13.04
C ASP A 17 31.72 -10.45 12.07
N TRP A 18 31.23 -10.64 10.84
CA TRP A 18 31.17 -9.60 9.81
C TRP A 18 30.15 -8.49 10.10
N LEU A 19 29.05 -8.80 10.80
CA LEU A 19 28.08 -7.81 11.30
C LEU A 19 28.73 -6.82 12.30
N PHE A 20 29.92 -7.16 12.81
CA PHE A 20 30.68 -6.41 13.80
C PHE A 20 31.92 -5.71 13.24
N ASP A 21 32.17 -5.76 11.92
CA ASP A 21 33.29 -5.06 11.28
C ASP A 21 32.98 -3.59 10.92
N LEU A 22 31.99 -3.00 11.60
CA LEU A 22 31.56 -1.59 11.44
C LEU A 22 32.29 -0.63 12.37
N ARG A 23 33.51 -0.96 12.80
CA ARG A 23 34.23 -0.24 13.88
C ARG A 23 34.52 1.23 13.53
N SER A 24 34.47 1.60 12.24
CA SER A 24 34.56 2.99 11.80
C SER A 24 33.76 3.29 10.52
N PRO A 25 33.26 4.54 10.36
CA PRO A 25 33.41 5.32 9.15
C PRO A 25 33.56 4.61 7.81
N GLN A 26 34.84 4.61 7.48
CA GLN A 26 35.45 4.19 6.25
C GLN A 26 35.59 2.67 6.15
N ALA A 27 35.64 1.94 7.28
CA ALA A 27 35.66 0.47 7.26
C ALA A 27 34.28 -0.11 6.89
N ALA A 28 33.19 0.61 7.17
CA ALA A 28 31.84 0.21 6.81
C ALA A 28 31.50 0.41 5.33
N LEU A 29 32.25 1.28 4.64
CA LEU A 29 32.10 1.56 3.21
C LEU A 29 32.77 0.45 2.40
N ASP A 30 31.94 -0.44 1.86
CA ASP A 30 32.36 -1.43 0.88
C ASP A 30 31.81 -0.96 -0.48
N ALA A 31 32.69 -0.40 -1.30
CA ALA A 31 32.34 0.21 -2.59
C ALA A 31 31.65 -0.78 -3.53
N ASP A 32 31.91 -2.08 -3.35
CA ASP A 32 31.36 -3.17 -4.16
C ASP A 32 30.18 -3.87 -3.45
N TYR A 33 29.63 -3.28 -2.40
CA TYR A 33 28.44 -3.79 -1.72
C TYR A 33 27.18 -3.33 -2.45
N LEU A 34 26.53 -4.28 -3.12
CA LEU A 34 25.25 -4.06 -3.77
C LEU A 34 24.14 -4.02 -2.72
N LEU A 35 23.43 -2.90 -2.64
CA LEU A 35 22.31 -2.76 -1.72
C LEU A 35 21.05 -3.36 -2.31
N PRO A 36 20.26 -4.09 -1.51
CA PRO A 36 18.93 -4.43 -1.92
C PRO A 36 18.08 -3.16 -2.10
N PRO A 37 17.08 -3.18 -3.00
CA PRO A 37 16.09 -2.13 -3.11
C PRO A 37 15.42 -1.89 -1.76
N SER A 38 15.22 -0.62 -1.40
CA SER A 38 14.53 -0.28 -0.16
C SER A 38 13.04 -0.65 -0.25
N PRO A 39 12.44 -1.14 0.86
CA PRO A 39 10.99 -1.41 0.89
C PRO A 39 10.18 -0.17 0.51
N SER A 40 9.06 -0.37 -0.19
CA SER A 40 8.28 0.74 -0.75
C SER A 40 7.75 1.72 0.30
N TRP A 41 7.53 1.27 1.54
CA TRP A 41 7.10 2.12 2.65
C TRP A 41 8.18 3.09 3.16
N THR A 42 9.46 2.89 2.79
CA THR A 42 10.56 3.82 3.12
C THR A 42 10.74 4.96 2.12
N LYS A 43 10.14 4.85 0.92
CA LYS A 43 10.33 5.80 -0.18
C LYS A 43 9.76 7.20 0.10
N MET A 44 8.87 7.31 1.09
CA MET A 44 8.11 8.54 1.41
C MET A 44 8.74 9.42 2.50
N GLU A 45 9.87 9.06 3.11
CA GLU A 45 10.51 9.89 4.14
C GLU A 45 11.06 11.21 3.55
N THR A 46 10.14 12.18 3.44
CA THR A 46 10.27 13.62 3.54
C THR A 46 11.58 14.23 3.03
N VAL A 47 11.50 14.80 1.83
CA VAL A 47 12.03 16.15 1.59
C VAL A 47 11.32 17.07 2.60
N SER A 48 11.82 17.09 3.84
CA SER A 48 11.49 18.13 4.79
C SER A 48 12.01 19.42 4.17
N GLN A 49 11.15 20.17 3.47
CA GLN A 49 11.53 21.55 3.15
C GLN A 49 11.87 22.20 4.49
N PRO A 50 13.04 22.85 4.62
CA PRO A 50 13.35 23.58 5.83
C PRO A 50 12.22 24.57 6.04
N SER A 51 11.56 24.47 7.19
CA SER A 51 10.54 25.44 7.57
C SER A 51 11.11 26.82 7.33
N SER A 52 10.41 27.64 6.56
CA SER A 52 10.73 29.03 6.25
C SER A 52 10.60 29.90 7.51
N GLN A 53 11.38 29.59 8.53
CA GLN A 53 11.76 30.50 9.59
C GLN A 53 13.21 30.90 9.35
N ALA A 54 13.35 31.90 8.48
CA ALA A 54 14.56 32.68 8.35
C ALA A 54 14.90 33.29 9.72
N SER A 55 15.79 32.62 10.45
CA SER A 55 16.54 33.22 11.54
C SER A 55 18.01 33.06 11.18
N ASN A 56 18.64 34.20 10.88
CA ASN A 56 20.07 34.37 10.58
C ASN A 56 20.95 33.90 11.74
N VAL A 57 21.04 32.60 11.96
CA VAL A 57 22.12 31.99 12.72
C VAL A 57 23.07 31.41 11.68
N SER A 58 24.33 31.82 11.73
CA SER A 58 25.42 31.26 10.94
C SER A 58 25.57 29.78 11.30
N GLN A 59 24.71 28.94 10.74
CA GLN A 59 24.73 27.50 10.95
C GLN A 59 25.90 26.96 10.15
N ALA A 60 26.84 26.31 10.86
CA ALA A 60 27.78 25.41 10.22
C ALA A 60 27.00 24.48 9.28
N PRO A 61 27.56 24.10 8.12
CA PRO A 61 26.89 23.19 7.21
C PRO A 61 26.44 21.94 7.99
N PRO A 62 25.21 21.46 7.76
CA PRO A 62 24.73 20.26 8.44
C PRO A 62 25.74 19.13 8.23
N PRO A 63 25.97 18.27 9.23
CA PRO A 63 26.88 17.14 9.08
C PRO A 63 26.45 16.30 7.87
N PRO A 64 27.40 15.73 7.10
CA PRO A 64 27.05 14.92 5.95
C PRO A 64 26.18 13.74 6.38
N LEU A 65 25.13 13.48 5.61
CA LEU A 65 24.27 12.32 5.82
C LEU A 65 25.09 11.03 5.68
N PRO A 66 24.79 10.00 6.48
CA PRO A 66 25.47 8.73 6.40
C PRO A 66 25.17 8.08 5.03
N PRO A 67 26.16 7.46 4.37
CA PRO A 67 25.93 6.71 3.14
C PRO A 67 24.83 5.64 3.32
N PRO A 68 23.98 5.39 2.30
CA PRO A 68 22.86 4.44 2.39
C PRO A 68 23.28 3.03 2.82
N GLN A 69 24.49 2.62 2.44
CA GLN A 69 25.06 1.32 2.81
C GLN A 69 25.20 1.14 4.33
N ILE A 70 25.54 2.22 5.03
CA ILE A 70 25.70 2.22 6.47
C ILE A 70 24.32 2.11 7.13
N VAL A 71 23.35 2.90 6.68
CA VAL A 71 21.96 2.83 7.18
C VAL A 71 21.39 1.42 7.01
N TYR A 72 21.61 0.80 5.85
CA TYR A 72 21.20 -0.57 5.58
C TYR A 72 21.86 -1.57 6.54
N LYS A 73 23.20 -1.59 6.62
CA LYS A 73 23.93 -2.52 7.50
C LYS A 73 23.49 -2.42 8.97
N TRP A 74 23.23 -1.21 9.45
CA TRP A 74 22.69 -1.00 10.81
C TRP A 74 21.26 -1.53 10.96
N THR A 75 20.42 -1.29 9.97
CA THR A 75 19.04 -1.79 9.95
C THR A 75 19.04 -3.31 9.98
N THR A 76 19.82 -3.98 9.12
CA THR A 76 20.01 -5.45 9.10
C THR A 76 20.47 -5.97 10.46
N ARG A 77 21.45 -5.30 11.10
CA ARG A 77 21.97 -5.73 12.40
C ARG A 77 20.93 -5.63 13.50
N LEU A 78 20.19 -4.52 13.56
CA LEU A 78 19.11 -4.34 14.52
C LEU A 78 17.96 -5.32 14.27
N MET A 79 17.57 -5.57 13.02
CA MET A 79 16.57 -6.57 12.68
C MET A 79 17.02 -7.98 13.11
N SER A 80 18.29 -8.35 12.93
CA SER A 80 18.84 -9.61 13.45
C SER A 80 18.76 -9.72 14.98
N LEU A 81 18.98 -8.62 15.70
CA LEU A 81 18.79 -8.58 17.15
C LEU A 81 17.32 -8.71 17.56
N VAL A 82 16.40 -8.10 16.82
CA VAL A 82 14.95 -8.28 16.99
C VAL A 82 14.56 -9.74 16.73
N ALA A 83 15.01 -10.33 15.62
CA ALA A 83 14.70 -11.69 15.21
C ALA A 83 15.21 -12.75 16.19
N SER A 84 16.31 -12.46 16.88
CA SER A 84 16.95 -13.38 17.82
C SER A 84 16.73 -12.98 19.28
N ALA A 85 15.82 -12.05 19.54
CA ALA A 85 15.50 -11.60 20.88
C ALA A 85 14.93 -12.76 21.72
N PRO A 86 15.48 -13.03 22.91
CA PRO A 86 14.98 -14.08 23.76
C PRO A 86 13.61 -13.70 24.32
N ASP A 87 12.69 -14.67 24.36
CA ASP A 87 11.48 -14.56 25.17
C ASP A 87 11.90 -14.51 26.65
N LEU A 88 11.70 -13.36 27.29
CA LEU A 88 12.11 -13.14 28.67
C LEU A 88 11.32 -13.98 29.67
N SER A 89 10.23 -14.63 29.28
CA SER A 89 9.52 -15.58 30.14
C SER A 89 10.10 -17.00 30.07
N LEU A 90 10.58 -17.43 28.91
CA LEU A 90 11.01 -18.82 28.66
C LEU A 90 12.53 -19.00 28.53
N ALA A 91 13.27 -17.97 28.14
CA ALA A 91 14.68 -18.08 27.81
C ALA A 91 15.57 -18.31 29.04
N ARG A 92 16.60 -19.15 28.84
CA ARG A 92 17.66 -19.44 29.81
C ARG A 92 18.58 -18.22 29.98
N GLU A 93 19.20 -18.11 31.16
CA GLU A 93 20.13 -17.02 31.46
C GLU A 93 21.29 -16.93 30.46
N GLU A 94 21.81 -18.06 29.99
CA GLU A 94 22.87 -18.13 28.97
C GLU A 94 22.45 -17.50 27.63
N GLN A 95 21.21 -17.76 27.20
CA GLN A 95 20.66 -17.19 25.96
C GLN A 95 20.49 -15.68 26.09
N ILE A 96 20.01 -15.24 27.26
CA ILE A 96 19.86 -13.82 27.57
C ILE A 96 21.23 -13.14 27.62
N ALA A 97 22.22 -13.73 28.30
CA ALA A 97 23.58 -13.20 28.38
C ALA A 97 24.26 -13.13 27.01
N SER A 98 24.11 -14.15 26.16
CA SER A 98 24.63 -14.16 24.80
C SER A 98 23.99 -13.07 23.93
N TRP A 99 22.67 -12.89 24.00
CA TRP A 99 21.99 -11.82 23.29
C TRP A 99 22.39 -10.43 23.83
N LEU A 100 22.50 -10.28 25.15
CA LEU A 100 22.98 -9.05 25.79
C LEU A 100 24.40 -8.67 25.36
N GLY A 101 25.33 -9.63 25.25
CA GLY A 101 26.68 -9.35 24.73
C GLY A 101 26.65 -8.71 23.34
N ARG A 102 25.83 -9.25 22.42
CA ARG A 102 25.67 -8.73 21.06
C ARG A 102 25.12 -7.30 21.01
N THR A 103 24.30 -6.92 21.99
CA THR A 103 23.77 -5.56 22.11
C THR A 103 24.77 -4.57 22.71
N ASP A 104 25.73 -4.99 23.55
CA ASP A 104 26.80 -4.10 24.05
C ASP A 104 27.78 -3.69 22.95
N ASP A 105 28.12 -4.65 22.09
CA ASP A 105 28.95 -4.41 20.91
C ASP A 105 28.26 -3.47 19.90
N LEU A 106 26.93 -3.37 19.95
CA LEU A 106 26.15 -2.47 19.11
C LEU A 106 26.23 -1.03 19.65
N GLU A 107 26.00 -0.83 20.95
CA GLU A 107 26.02 0.50 21.56
C GLU A 107 27.39 1.16 21.43
N THR A 108 28.46 0.40 21.68
CA THR A 108 29.85 0.89 21.58
C THR A 108 30.14 1.43 20.18
N VAL A 109 29.61 0.78 19.16
CA VAL A 109 29.81 1.20 17.77
C VAL A 109 28.86 2.35 17.41
N LEU A 110 27.58 2.35 17.81
CA LEU A 110 26.67 3.48 17.51
C LEU A 110 27.12 4.80 18.14
N ASP A 111 27.73 4.76 19.32
CA ASP A 111 28.26 5.95 19.99
C ASP A 111 29.39 6.62 19.21
N SER A 112 30.18 5.86 18.43
CA SER A 112 31.27 6.44 17.63
C SER A 112 30.80 7.15 16.35
N TRP A 113 29.56 6.92 15.93
CA TRP A 113 28.99 7.45 14.68
C TRP A 113 28.11 8.70 14.86
N GLY A 114 27.78 9.07 16.09
CA GLY A 114 26.85 10.17 16.37
C GLY A 114 25.40 9.77 16.09
N ARG A 115 24.75 9.18 17.10
CA ARG A 115 23.37 8.68 17.08
C ARG A 115 22.36 9.62 16.39
N GLU A 116 22.48 10.93 16.63
CA GLU A 116 21.57 11.94 16.07
C GLU A 116 21.58 11.98 14.53
N VAL A 117 22.75 11.83 13.91
CA VAL A 117 22.90 11.86 12.44
C VAL A 117 22.23 10.64 11.80
N LEU A 118 22.39 9.46 12.40
CA LEU A 118 21.76 8.22 11.93
C LEU A 118 20.23 8.26 12.09
N TYR A 119 19.73 8.75 13.22
CA TYR A 119 18.28 8.79 13.49
C TYR A 119 17.54 9.88 12.72
N ASP A 120 18.23 10.94 12.32
CA ASP A 120 17.66 11.95 11.43
C ASP A 120 17.55 11.45 9.98
N THR A 121 18.23 10.35 9.64
CA THR A 121 18.21 9.75 8.29
C THR A 121 17.14 8.67 8.14
N SER A 122 16.72 8.01 9.22
CA SER A 122 15.71 6.95 9.16
C SER A 122 14.93 6.82 10.46
N VAL A 123 13.60 7.01 10.40
CA VAL A 123 12.72 6.80 11.56
C VAL A 123 12.72 5.32 11.95
N TYR A 124 12.68 4.42 10.97
CA TYR A 124 12.70 2.98 11.23
C TYR A 124 13.93 2.53 12.02
N LEU A 125 15.13 3.00 11.63
CA LEU A 125 16.37 2.69 12.33
C LEU A 125 16.31 3.14 13.80
N ARG A 126 15.77 4.35 14.04
CA ARG A 126 15.59 4.89 15.39
C ARG A 126 14.66 4.01 16.22
N GLU A 127 13.49 3.65 15.70
CA GLU A 127 12.51 2.86 16.45
C GLU A 127 13.00 1.42 16.71
N LEU A 128 13.73 0.81 15.77
CA LEU A 128 14.41 -0.49 15.97
C LEU A 128 15.41 -0.42 17.12
N HIS A 129 16.26 0.61 17.11
CA HIS A 129 17.26 0.79 18.14
C HIS A 129 16.63 1.02 19.52
N ASP A 130 15.62 1.89 19.61
CA ASP A 130 14.86 2.14 20.84
C ASP A 130 14.26 0.84 21.40
N TRP A 131 13.69 0.00 20.53
CA TRP A 131 13.15 -1.30 20.92
C TRP A 131 14.23 -2.22 21.51
N VAL A 132 15.38 -2.34 20.83
CA VAL A 132 16.50 -3.19 21.29
C VAL A 132 17.00 -2.74 22.67
N LEU A 133 17.16 -1.44 22.90
CA LEU A 133 17.60 -0.93 24.21
C LEU A 133 16.59 -1.22 25.32
N ILE A 134 15.30 -1.02 25.05
CA ILE A 134 14.23 -1.31 26.01
C ILE A 134 14.21 -2.80 26.34
N HIS A 135 14.38 -3.68 25.34
CA HIS A 135 14.40 -5.12 25.56
C HIS A 135 15.67 -5.55 26.31
N ALA A 136 16.83 -4.97 26.00
CA ALA A 136 18.08 -5.19 26.71
C ALA A 136 18.02 -4.80 28.18
N GLN A 137 17.34 -3.71 28.53
CA GLN A 137 17.11 -3.35 29.93
C GLN A 137 16.27 -4.38 30.68
N LYS A 138 15.18 -4.84 30.05
CA LYS A 138 14.33 -5.88 30.65
C LYS A 138 15.10 -7.18 30.84
N ALA A 139 15.90 -7.56 29.84
CA ALA A 139 16.78 -8.72 29.86
C ALA A 139 17.84 -8.63 30.97
N ALA A 140 18.58 -7.52 31.06
CA ALA A 140 19.61 -7.30 32.07
C ALA A 140 19.04 -7.32 33.49
N LYS A 141 17.85 -6.70 33.68
CA LYS A 141 17.13 -6.75 34.95
C LYS A 141 16.77 -8.18 35.35
N LYS A 142 16.36 -9.03 34.39
CA LYS A 142 16.04 -10.45 34.64
C LYS A 142 17.28 -11.23 35.09
N THR A 143 18.43 -11.00 34.46
CA THR A 143 19.69 -11.70 34.76
C THR A 143 20.56 -11.04 35.84
N ARG A 144 20.05 -9.99 36.50
CA ARG A 144 20.78 -9.20 37.52
C ARG A 144 22.10 -8.61 37.02
N GLN A 145 22.22 -8.41 35.71
CA GLN A 145 23.34 -7.68 35.13
C GLN A 145 23.19 -6.17 35.41
N PRO A 146 24.30 -5.40 35.42
CA PRO A 146 24.25 -3.97 35.66
C PRO A 146 23.26 -3.29 34.72
N ASN A 147 22.46 -2.40 35.31
CA ASN A 147 21.36 -1.76 34.62
C ASN A 147 21.92 -0.87 33.51
N ARG A 148 21.55 -1.14 32.27
CA ARG A 148 21.92 -0.29 31.13
C ARG A 148 21.02 0.94 31.13
N SER A 149 21.60 2.12 31.30
CA SER A 149 20.80 3.34 31.26
C SER A 149 20.50 3.64 29.79
N PRO A 150 19.23 3.79 29.37
CA PRO A 150 18.96 4.25 28.02
C PRO A 150 19.55 5.64 27.90
N THR A 151 20.46 5.84 26.95
CA THR A 151 20.77 7.19 26.49
C THR A 151 19.43 7.80 26.07
N ARG A 152 18.93 8.79 26.83
CA ARG A 152 17.63 9.39 26.60
C ARG A 152 17.68 10.16 25.28
N ILE A 153 17.38 9.48 24.18
CA ILE A 153 17.10 10.14 22.92
C ILE A 153 15.80 10.91 23.14
N LYS A 154 15.87 12.24 23.03
CA LYS A 154 14.67 13.08 23.09
C LYS A 154 13.79 12.65 21.93
N ARG A 155 12.67 11.98 22.23
CA ARG A 155 11.65 11.68 21.23
C ARG A 155 11.22 13.00 20.60
N ARG A 156 11.43 13.15 19.29
CA ARG A 156 10.64 14.11 18.51
C ARG A 156 9.16 13.75 18.73
N GLY A 157 8.26 14.73 18.66
CA GLY A 157 6.87 14.62 19.11
C GLY A 157 6.07 13.44 18.54
N SER A 158 4.78 13.35 18.85
CA SER A 158 3.89 12.23 18.50
C SER A 158 3.71 12.01 16.99
N ASP A 159 4.73 11.51 16.32
CA ASP A 159 4.68 11.04 14.95
C ASP A 159 3.82 9.77 14.93
N ARG A 160 2.73 9.83 14.16
CA ARG A 160 1.78 8.73 13.99
C ARG A 160 2.48 7.52 13.38
N PHE A 161 3.34 7.72 12.39
CA PHE A 161 4.02 6.63 11.72
C PHE A 161 5.06 5.97 12.63
N ALA A 162 5.79 6.75 13.43
CA ALA A 162 6.66 6.19 14.48
C ALA A 162 5.89 5.35 15.52
N LYS A 163 4.59 5.60 15.74
CA LYS A 163 3.76 4.71 16.58
C LYS A 163 3.47 3.39 15.86
N VAL A 164 3.09 3.44 14.58
CA VAL A 164 2.88 2.24 13.75
C VAL A 164 4.14 1.38 13.69
N LEU A 165 5.31 1.98 13.45
CA LEU A 165 6.59 1.27 13.43
C LEU A 165 6.90 0.57 14.75
N ARG A 166 6.64 1.21 15.90
CA ARG A 166 6.86 0.57 17.22
C ARG A 166 5.95 -0.63 17.43
N GLU A 167 4.69 -0.54 17.03
CA GLU A 167 3.76 -1.67 17.11
C GLU A 167 4.24 -2.80 16.18
N GLU A 168 4.64 -2.46 14.95
CA GLU A 168 5.14 -3.41 13.98
C GLU A 168 6.43 -4.11 14.41
N ILE A 169 7.39 -3.42 15.02
CA ILE A 169 8.63 -4.03 15.53
C ILE A 169 8.34 -5.04 16.65
N ASN A 170 7.34 -4.78 17.50
CA ASN A 170 6.91 -5.76 18.50
C ASN A 170 6.30 -7.00 17.82
N LEU A 171 5.52 -6.82 16.76
CA LEU A 171 4.95 -7.92 15.99
C LEU A 171 6.03 -8.69 15.21
N MET A 172 7.07 -8.03 14.70
CA MET A 172 8.23 -8.69 14.07
C MET A 172 9.01 -9.56 15.06
N ALA A 173 9.24 -9.07 16.29
CA ALA A 173 9.88 -9.87 17.34
C ALA A 173 9.05 -11.12 17.67
N ARG A 174 7.73 -10.95 17.77
CA ARG A 174 6.78 -12.05 17.98
C ARG A 174 6.83 -13.05 16.82
N HIS A 175 6.70 -12.57 15.59
CA HIS A 175 6.75 -13.34 14.35
C HIS A 175 8.02 -14.21 14.26
N ALA A 176 9.17 -13.65 14.65
CA ALA A 176 10.44 -14.37 14.62
C ALA A 176 10.56 -15.49 15.68
N SER A 177 9.75 -15.44 16.74
CA SER A 177 9.83 -16.33 17.90
C SER A 177 8.72 -17.38 17.97
N GLU A 178 7.54 -17.08 17.43
CA GLU A 178 6.37 -17.96 17.48
C GLU A 178 6.33 -18.93 16.29
N HIS A 179 5.61 -20.03 16.45
CA HIS A 179 5.46 -21.01 15.37
C HIS A 179 4.52 -20.45 14.27
N PRO A 180 4.87 -20.56 12.97
CA PRO A 180 4.07 -20.02 11.87
C PRO A 180 2.60 -20.44 11.92
N THR A 181 2.32 -21.72 12.20
CA THR A 181 0.94 -22.23 12.36
C THR A 181 0.11 -21.45 13.37
N PHE A 182 0.70 -21.05 14.51
CA PHE A 182 -0.04 -20.33 15.55
C PHE A 182 -0.31 -18.89 15.13
N LEU A 183 0.66 -18.22 14.50
CA LEU A 183 0.51 -16.86 13.98
C LEU A 183 -0.59 -16.80 12.92
N LEU A 184 -0.51 -17.70 11.93
CA LEU A 184 -1.44 -17.75 10.80
C LEU A 184 -2.88 -18.05 11.23
N LEU A 185 -3.09 -18.98 12.16
CA LEU A 185 -4.43 -19.33 12.64
C LEU A 185 -5.07 -18.28 13.56
N GLN A 186 -4.29 -17.29 14.02
CA GLN A 186 -4.82 -16.15 14.76
C GLN A 186 -5.25 -14.99 13.87
N CYS A 187 -4.86 -15.02 12.60
CA CYS A 187 -5.27 -14.01 11.63
C CYS A 187 -6.77 -14.16 11.34
N ASN A 188 -7.51 -13.06 11.46
CA ASN A 188 -8.96 -12.99 11.28
C ASN A 188 -9.36 -12.34 9.95
N SER A 189 -8.39 -11.82 9.21
CA SER A 189 -8.59 -11.19 7.91
C SER A 189 -7.43 -11.52 6.96
N SER A 190 -7.67 -11.38 5.66
CA SER A 190 -6.62 -11.51 4.65
C SER A 190 -5.49 -10.50 4.89
N GLN A 191 -5.81 -9.25 5.26
CA GLN A 191 -4.79 -8.24 5.57
C GLN A 191 -3.89 -8.66 6.74
N GLU A 192 -4.41 -9.29 7.79
CA GLU A 192 -3.58 -9.79 8.90
C GLU A 192 -2.61 -10.88 8.43
N VAL A 193 -3.03 -11.75 7.50
CA VAL A 193 -2.14 -12.76 6.89
C VAL A 193 -1.09 -12.10 5.99
N ILE A 194 -1.46 -11.09 5.19
CA ILE A 194 -0.52 -10.30 4.38
C ILE A 194 0.54 -9.67 5.29
N ASP A 195 0.13 -9.09 6.41
CA ASP A 195 1.03 -8.44 7.34
C ASP A 195 2.01 -9.44 7.96
N GLU A 196 1.53 -10.63 8.36
CA GLU A 196 2.41 -11.71 8.81
C GLU A 196 3.38 -12.18 7.71
N LEU A 197 2.92 -12.30 6.47
CA LEU A 197 3.80 -12.65 5.35
C LEU A 197 4.87 -11.56 5.11
N ALA A 198 4.48 -10.29 5.18
CA ALA A 198 5.42 -9.17 5.02
C ALA A 198 6.45 -9.09 6.16
N ARG A 199 6.10 -9.57 7.37
CA ARG A 199 7.01 -9.66 8.52
C ARG A 199 8.15 -10.65 8.33
N ASN A 200 8.10 -11.53 7.32
CA ASN A 200 9.23 -12.35 6.89
C ASN A 200 10.53 -11.54 6.67
N ARG A 201 10.42 -10.24 6.38
CA ARG A 201 11.56 -9.30 6.28
C ARG A 201 12.38 -9.16 7.56
N VAL A 202 11.87 -9.61 8.72
CA VAL A 202 12.65 -9.70 9.96
C VAL A 202 13.86 -10.63 9.79
N TRP A 203 13.76 -11.63 8.91
CA TRP A 203 14.86 -12.45 8.43
C TRP A 203 15.42 -11.84 7.15
N ASP A 204 16.12 -10.72 7.33
CA ASP A 204 16.66 -9.90 6.25
C ASP A 204 17.59 -10.67 5.33
N LEU A 205 17.61 -10.28 4.05
CA LEU A 205 18.40 -10.91 3.01
C LEU A 205 19.19 -9.84 2.25
N PRO A 206 20.49 -10.05 2.00
CA PRO A 206 21.29 -9.12 1.21
C PRO A 206 20.86 -9.14 -0.26
N TRP A 207 21.42 -8.25 -1.09
CA TRP A 207 21.24 -8.38 -2.53
C TRP A 207 21.76 -9.75 -3.02
N PHE A 208 21.18 -10.27 -4.10
CA PHE A 208 21.58 -11.56 -4.66
C PHE A 208 23.10 -11.65 -4.85
N MET A 209 23.69 -12.76 -4.40
CA MET A 209 25.14 -13.03 -4.46
C MET A 209 26.06 -12.01 -3.78
N SER A 210 25.53 -11.07 -2.98
CA SER A 210 26.33 -9.99 -2.39
C SER A 210 26.99 -10.32 -1.04
N TRP A 211 26.88 -11.56 -0.56
CA TRP A 211 27.57 -12.00 0.65
C TRP A 211 29.09 -12.02 0.45
N LYS A 212 29.83 -11.51 1.44
CA LYS A 212 31.30 -11.41 1.41
C LYS A 212 31.98 -12.48 2.26
N THR A 213 31.29 -13.01 3.26
CA THR A 213 31.84 -14.00 4.19
C THR A 213 31.05 -15.33 4.18
N PRO A 214 31.68 -16.46 4.56
CA PRO A 214 30.96 -17.72 4.74
C PRO A 214 29.84 -17.63 5.79
N GLY A 215 30.02 -16.77 6.80
CA GLY A 215 29.01 -16.48 7.81
C GLY A 215 27.77 -15.82 7.21
N GLU A 216 27.95 -14.77 6.39
CA GLU A 216 26.86 -14.11 5.64
C GLU A 216 26.08 -15.09 4.79
N LYS A 217 26.81 -15.95 4.07
CA LYS A 217 26.20 -16.97 3.22
C LYS A 217 25.32 -17.92 4.02
N ASN A 218 25.80 -18.42 5.15
CA ASN A 218 25.06 -19.34 6.01
C ASN A 218 23.84 -18.69 6.69
N ASP A 219 23.96 -17.43 7.10
CA ASP A 219 22.85 -16.64 7.65
C ASP A 219 21.78 -16.41 6.58
N THR A 220 22.20 -16.01 5.38
CA THR A 220 21.32 -15.85 4.21
C THR A 220 20.59 -17.15 3.91
N LYS A 221 21.29 -18.28 3.85
CA LYS A 221 20.69 -19.61 3.66
C LYS A 221 19.65 -19.92 4.74
N THR A 222 19.96 -19.63 6.00
CA THR A 222 19.04 -19.84 7.12
C THR A 222 17.80 -18.96 7.00
N ASN A 223 17.96 -17.69 6.62
CA ASN A 223 16.86 -16.74 6.49
C ASN A 223 15.94 -17.10 5.31
N VAL A 224 16.49 -17.48 4.15
CA VAL A 224 15.72 -17.99 3.01
C VAL A 224 14.86 -19.18 3.42
N MET A 225 15.45 -20.16 4.14
CA MET A 225 14.70 -21.33 4.60
C MET A 225 13.63 -21.01 5.65
N ARG A 226 13.84 -20.01 6.52
CA ARG A 226 12.83 -19.58 7.50
C ARG A 226 11.62 -18.93 6.82
N ARG A 227 11.87 -18.01 5.89
CA ARG A 227 10.82 -17.37 5.09
C ARG A 227 10.05 -18.40 4.26
N GLY A 228 10.77 -19.32 3.62
CA GLY A 228 10.20 -20.45 2.88
C GLY A 228 9.34 -21.36 3.75
N ALA A 229 9.81 -21.73 4.95
CA ALA A 229 9.04 -22.55 5.89
C ALA A 229 7.75 -21.85 6.37
N PHE A 230 7.78 -20.52 6.56
CA PHE A 230 6.59 -19.76 6.91
C PHE A 230 5.55 -19.83 5.78
N LEU A 231 5.96 -19.56 4.54
CA LEU A 231 5.09 -19.61 3.37
C LEU A 231 4.57 -21.04 3.09
N GLN A 232 5.43 -22.06 3.24
CA GLN A 232 5.02 -23.46 3.12
C GLN A 232 3.97 -23.82 4.18
N THR A 233 4.12 -23.36 5.42
CA THR A 233 3.12 -23.59 6.47
C THR A 233 1.76 -22.99 6.09
N TYR A 234 1.75 -21.81 5.45
CA TYR A 234 0.52 -21.22 4.94
C TYR A 234 -0.13 -22.09 3.86
N PHE A 235 0.64 -22.64 2.92
CA PHE A 235 0.15 -23.57 1.90
C PHE A 235 -0.42 -24.85 2.52
N ASP A 236 0.30 -25.45 3.47
CA ASP A 236 -0.13 -26.67 4.16
C ASP A 236 -1.45 -26.43 4.91
N LEU A 237 -1.63 -25.27 5.56
CA LEU A 237 -2.89 -24.93 6.23
C LEU A 237 -4.07 -24.74 5.27
N ILE A 238 -3.83 -24.31 4.04
CA ILE A 238 -4.85 -24.24 2.98
C ILE A 238 -5.21 -25.65 2.50
N GLU A 239 -4.22 -26.50 2.24
CA GLU A 239 -4.41 -27.89 1.82
C GLU A 239 -5.17 -28.69 2.90
N GLU A 240 -4.87 -28.46 4.18
CA GLU A 240 -5.59 -29.03 5.33
C GLU A 240 -7.02 -28.48 5.51
N GLY A 241 -7.41 -27.44 4.75
CA GLY A 241 -8.71 -26.78 4.87
C GLY A 241 -8.89 -25.97 6.16
N ARG A 242 -7.79 -25.60 6.83
CA ARG A 242 -7.79 -24.83 8.08
C ARG A 242 -7.69 -23.33 7.85
N MET A 243 -7.25 -22.93 6.66
CA MET A 243 -7.29 -21.57 6.15
C MET A 243 -7.89 -21.57 4.75
N GLN A 244 -8.47 -20.44 4.36
CA GLN A 244 -8.98 -20.24 3.02
C GLN A 244 -8.03 -19.32 2.25
N PHE A 245 -7.63 -19.73 1.05
CA PHE A 245 -6.96 -18.83 0.12
C PHE A 245 -7.98 -17.86 -0.47
N THR A 246 -7.72 -16.56 -0.36
CA THR A 246 -8.54 -15.49 -0.94
C THR A 246 -7.76 -14.77 -2.04
N GLU A 247 -8.46 -14.26 -3.06
CA GLU A 247 -7.83 -13.66 -4.24
C GLU A 247 -7.08 -12.33 -3.98
N ASP A 248 -7.31 -11.70 -2.83
CA ASP A 248 -6.52 -10.56 -2.34
C ASP A 248 -5.16 -10.98 -1.76
N MET A 249 -4.97 -12.25 -1.41
CA MET A 249 -3.68 -12.83 -1.00
C MET A 249 -2.77 -13.18 -2.17
N ARG A 250 -3.31 -13.23 -3.41
CA ARG A 250 -2.58 -13.73 -4.58
C ARG A 250 -1.31 -12.92 -4.84
N GLY A 251 -1.41 -11.60 -4.93
CA GLY A 251 -0.26 -10.71 -5.12
C GLY A 251 0.87 -10.91 -4.10
N PRO A 252 0.64 -10.73 -2.79
CA PRO A 252 1.69 -10.82 -1.78
C PRO A 252 2.28 -12.23 -1.65
N VAL A 253 1.46 -13.28 -1.84
CA VAL A 253 1.95 -14.68 -1.88
C VAL A 253 2.87 -14.90 -3.08
N MET A 254 2.49 -14.42 -4.27
CA MET A 254 3.29 -14.54 -5.47
C MET A 254 4.59 -13.73 -5.38
N GLU A 255 4.54 -12.53 -4.82
CA GLU A 255 5.73 -11.68 -4.58
C GLU A 255 6.76 -12.40 -3.71
N GLU A 256 6.31 -12.95 -2.57
CA GLU A 256 7.20 -13.69 -1.67
C GLU A 256 7.71 -15.00 -2.30
N ALA A 257 6.84 -15.75 -2.98
CA ALA A 257 7.22 -17.01 -3.62
C ALA A 257 8.27 -16.80 -4.72
N ILE A 258 8.04 -15.84 -5.63
CA ILE A 258 8.98 -15.47 -6.70
C ILE A 258 10.30 -14.99 -6.11
N PHE A 259 10.24 -14.12 -5.10
CA PHE A 259 11.42 -13.63 -4.42
C PHE A 259 12.23 -14.78 -3.81
N LEU A 260 11.59 -15.71 -3.10
CA LEU A 260 12.28 -16.87 -2.50
C LEU A 260 12.83 -17.82 -3.55
N LEU A 261 12.04 -18.21 -4.55
CA LEU A 261 12.48 -19.12 -5.62
C LEU A 261 13.62 -18.52 -6.46
N SER A 262 13.69 -17.20 -6.59
CA SER A 262 14.82 -16.56 -7.27
C SER A 262 16.16 -16.82 -6.57
N TRP A 263 16.17 -17.05 -5.24
CA TRP A 263 17.39 -17.41 -4.53
C TRP A 263 17.93 -18.76 -4.95
N GLU A 264 17.10 -19.71 -5.38
CA GLU A 264 17.56 -21.01 -5.88
C GLU A 264 18.35 -20.84 -7.19
N ILE A 265 17.89 -19.94 -8.06
CA ILE A 265 18.51 -19.66 -9.37
C ILE A 265 19.81 -18.88 -9.21
N PHE A 266 19.83 -17.93 -8.30
CA PHE A 266 20.98 -17.07 -8.06
C PHE A 266 21.92 -17.61 -6.96
N TRP A 267 21.72 -18.84 -6.51
CA TRP A 267 22.68 -19.51 -5.63
C TRP A 267 23.77 -20.18 -6.49
N PRO A 268 25.05 -19.83 -6.32
CA PRO A 268 26.12 -20.34 -7.18
C PRO A 268 26.53 -21.80 -6.88
N ASP A 269 26.06 -22.39 -5.79
CA ASP A 269 26.45 -23.72 -5.34
C ASP A 269 25.37 -24.76 -5.66
N GLU A 270 25.78 -26.01 -5.90
CA GLU A 270 24.89 -27.16 -6.12
C GLU A 270 24.00 -27.49 -4.89
N ASP A 271 24.28 -26.91 -3.72
CA ASP A 271 23.54 -27.10 -2.47
C ASP A 271 22.50 -25.99 -2.19
N ALA A 272 22.05 -25.33 -3.27
CA ALA A 272 21.07 -24.26 -3.24
C ALA A 272 19.85 -24.64 -2.36
N PRO A 273 19.47 -23.79 -1.40
CA PRO A 273 18.27 -24.05 -0.61
C PRO A 273 17.04 -24.02 -1.52
N HIS A 274 16.24 -25.08 -1.54
CA HIS A 274 14.90 -25.03 -2.14
C HIS A 274 13.92 -24.51 -1.06
N PRO A 275 13.49 -23.24 -1.11
CA PRO A 275 12.73 -22.63 -0.01
C PRO A 275 11.30 -23.17 0.10
N LEU A 276 10.74 -23.69 -0.99
CA LEU A 276 9.34 -24.13 -1.08
C LEU A 276 9.22 -25.58 -1.57
N PRO A 277 9.60 -26.59 -0.76
CA PRO A 277 9.76 -27.97 -1.24
C PRO A 277 8.46 -28.65 -1.73
N ASN A 278 7.28 -28.15 -1.36
CA ASN A 278 6.00 -28.73 -1.75
C ASN A 278 5.11 -27.73 -2.51
N LEU A 279 5.57 -27.26 -3.67
CA LEU A 279 4.79 -26.39 -4.56
C LEU A 279 3.50 -27.06 -5.06
N ASN A 280 3.51 -28.38 -5.22
CA ASN A 280 2.37 -29.13 -5.76
C ASN A 280 1.08 -28.96 -4.95
N SER A 281 1.18 -28.74 -3.64
CA SER A 281 0.04 -28.43 -2.75
C SER A 281 -0.84 -27.28 -3.27
N MET A 282 -0.24 -26.30 -3.92
CA MET A 282 -0.89 -25.07 -4.39
C MET A 282 -1.07 -25.00 -5.91
N GLN A 283 -0.74 -26.05 -6.66
CA GLN A 283 -0.78 -26.03 -8.13
C GLN A 283 -2.17 -25.73 -8.71
N HIS A 284 -3.23 -26.05 -7.97
CA HIS A 284 -4.61 -25.76 -8.36
C HIS A 284 -5.01 -24.28 -8.19
N LEU A 285 -4.19 -23.47 -7.50
CA LEU A 285 -4.41 -22.04 -7.25
C LEU A 285 -3.38 -21.16 -7.94
N ILE A 286 -2.15 -21.65 -8.08
CA ILE A 286 -0.99 -20.93 -8.61
C ILE A 286 -0.37 -21.73 -9.76
N ASP A 287 -0.17 -21.07 -10.90
CA ASP A 287 0.57 -21.63 -12.03
C ASP A 287 2.08 -21.55 -11.78
N TRP A 288 2.60 -22.59 -11.14
CA TRP A 288 4.04 -22.71 -10.86
C TRP A 288 4.88 -22.91 -12.13
N GLU A 289 4.30 -23.41 -13.22
CA GLU A 289 5.01 -23.57 -14.48
C GLU A 289 5.27 -22.21 -15.13
N GLU A 290 4.25 -21.34 -15.18
CA GLU A 290 4.39 -19.96 -15.62
C GLU A 290 5.38 -19.17 -14.73
N THR A 291 5.32 -19.38 -13.43
CA THR A 291 6.23 -18.76 -12.46
C THR A 291 7.68 -19.18 -12.72
N SER A 292 7.92 -20.48 -12.91
CA SER A 292 9.25 -21.03 -13.20
C SER A 292 9.79 -20.50 -14.53
N ARG A 293 8.94 -20.43 -15.56
CA ARG A 293 9.30 -19.88 -16.88
C ARG A 293 9.71 -18.40 -16.77
N THR A 294 8.99 -17.63 -15.96
CA THR A 294 9.28 -16.20 -15.72
C THR A 294 10.61 -16.01 -15.01
N LEU A 295 10.95 -16.92 -14.09
CA LEU A 295 12.19 -16.90 -13.34
C LEU A 295 13.42 -17.30 -14.17
N GLN A 296 13.26 -18.22 -15.14
CA GLN A 296 14.34 -18.71 -16.02
C GLN A 296 14.76 -17.75 -17.14
N VAL A 297 14.09 -16.60 -17.29
CA VAL A 297 14.50 -15.58 -18.26
C VAL A 297 15.87 -15.02 -17.85
N ASP A 298 16.83 -15.00 -18.79
CA ASP A 298 18.12 -14.33 -18.59
C ASP A 298 17.89 -12.86 -18.24
N ARG A 299 18.39 -12.44 -17.06
CA ARG A 299 18.14 -11.11 -16.49
C ARG A 299 19.44 -10.31 -16.33
N SER A 300 19.38 -9.05 -16.70
CA SER A 300 20.37 -8.05 -16.29
C SER A 300 20.23 -7.75 -14.79
N ALA A 301 21.26 -7.15 -14.19
CA ALA A 301 21.21 -6.72 -12.79
C ALA A 301 20.04 -5.75 -12.48
N GLU A 302 19.65 -4.92 -13.45
CA GLU A 302 18.48 -4.05 -13.32
C GLU A 302 17.17 -4.84 -13.34
N GLN A 303 17.08 -5.89 -14.17
CA GLN A 303 15.91 -6.76 -14.24
C GLN A 303 15.77 -7.69 -13.03
N MET A 304 16.84 -7.93 -12.28
CA MET A 304 16.77 -8.65 -10.99
C MET A 304 15.98 -7.86 -9.94
N LYS A 305 15.91 -6.52 -10.07
CA LYS A 305 15.11 -5.69 -9.16
C LYS A 305 13.63 -6.04 -9.19
N SER A 306 13.11 -6.55 -10.31
CA SER A 306 11.70 -6.94 -10.42
C SER A 306 11.38 -8.25 -9.69
N LEU A 307 12.40 -8.98 -9.20
CA LEU A 307 12.24 -10.20 -8.41
C LEU A 307 12.28 -9.92 -6.91
N TRP A 308 12.59 -8.67 -6.53
CA TRP A 308 12.66 -8.26 -5.14
C TRP A 308 11.27 -8.06 -4.56
N ASN A 309 11.06 -8.49 -3.31
CA ASN A 309 9.84 -8.19 -2.57
C ASN A 309 9.92 -6.78 -1.99
N TYR A 310 9.14 -5.86 -2.55
CA TYR A 310 9.12 -4.44 -2.16
C TYR A 310 8.15 -4.14 -1.02
N ASP A 311 7.29 -5.10 -0.66
CA ASP A 311 6.15 -4.90 0.21
C ASP A 311 5.21 -3.79 -0.31
N LEU A 312 4.34 -4.19 -1.23
CA LEU A 312 3.31 -3.31 -1.80
C LEU A 312 1.92 -3.56 -1.20
N TYR A 313 1.83 -4.36 -0.14
CA TYR A 313 0.56 -4.91 0.36
C TYR A 313 0.33 -4.73 1.86
N SER A 314 1.38 -4.68 2.68
CA SER A 314 1.22 -4.69 4.13
C SER A 314 0.56 -3.42 4.67
N SER A 315 0.00 -3.51 5.87
CA SER A 315 -0.48 -2.36 6.64
C SER A 315 0.64 -1.34 6.89
N LEU A 316 1.89 -1.79 7.00
CA LEU A 316 3.03 -0.88 7.12
C LEU A 316 3.21 -0.06 5.83
N PHE A 317 3.04 -0.67 4.66
CA PHE A 317 3.02 0.04 3.39
C PHE A 317 1.79 0.93 3.19
N ILE A 318 0.60 0.47 3.59
CA ILE A 318 -0.61 1.28 3.54
C ILE A 318 -0.43 2.55 4.39
N GLU A 319 0.10 2.45 5.61
CA GLU A 319 0.29 3.60 6.50
C GLU A 319 1.51 4.46 6.14
N GLY A 320 2.63 3.86 5.71
CA GLY A 320 3.89 4.57 5.44
C GLY A 320 4.06 5.06 4.01
N GLY A 321 3.53 4.32 3.03
CA GLY A 321 3.58 4.66 1.61
C GLY A 321 2.32 5.41 1.17
N LEU A 322 1.15 4.77 1.28
CA LEU A 322 -0.11 5.36 0.79
C LEU A 322 -0.70 6.41 1.72
N GLY A 323 -0.50 6.28 3.03
CA GLY A 323 -0.98 7.21 4.06
C GLY A 323 -0.59 8.67 3.76
N PRO A 324 0.70 8.99 3.60
CA PRO A 324 1.15 10.34 3.24
C PRO A 324 0.54 10.87 1.94
N CYS A 325 0.45 10.04 0.89
CA CYS A 325 -0.24 10.41 -0.35
C CYS A 325 -1.68 10.87 -0.12
N ASN A 326 -2.39 10.19 0.78
CA ASN A 326 -3.77 10.54 1.11
C ASN A 326 -3.85 11.76 2.03
N GLU A 327 -2.97 11.88 3.02
CA GLU A 327 -3.01 12.95 4.02
C GLU A 327 -2.58 14.31 3.46
N ASP A 328 -1.54 14.33 2.61
CA ASP A 328 -0.92 15.57 2.13
C ASP A 328 -1.51 16.10 0.81
N LYS A 329 -2.53 15.43 0.27
CA LYS A 329 -3.13 15.75 -1.03
C LYS A 329 -3.50 17.24 -1.16
N PRO A 330 -3.03 17.93 -2.22
CA PRO A 330 -3.38 19.31 -2.47
C PRO A 330 -4.84 19.38 -2.96
N SER A 331 -5.55 20.42 -2.52
CA SER A 331 -6.86 20.75 -3.08
C SER A 331 -6.72 21.10 -4.56
N THR A 332 -7.70 20.75 -5.40
CA THR A 332 -7.77 21.16 -6.82
C THR A 332 -7.74 22.67 -7.05
N LYS A 333 -7.93 23.48 -6.00
CA LYS A 333 -7.81 24.95 -6.04
C LYS A 333 -6.46 25.46 -5.51
N CYS A 334 -5.51 24.56 -5.27
CA CYS A 334 -4.18 24.90 -4.75
C CYS A 334 -3.41 25.69 -5.80
N THR A 335 -2.97 26.90 -5.44
CA THR A 335 -2.16 27.75 -6.32
C THR A 335 -0.65 27.47 -6.21
N ASP A 336 -0.25 26.66 -5.23
CA ASP A 336 1.14 26.22 -5.06
C ASP A 336 1.43 25.02 -5.97
N LEU A 337 1.96 25.31 -7.16
CA LEU A 337 2.31 24.29 -8.15
C LEU A 337 3.41 23.35 -7.67
N GLY A 338 4.34 23.83 -6.83
CA GLY A 338 5.42 23.00 -6.28
C GLY A 338 4.88 21.90 -5.37
N ARG A 339 3.90 22.24 -4.53
CA ARG A 339 3.19 21.24 -3.72
C ARG A 339 2.46 20.20 -4.57
N VAL A 340 1.82 20.64 -5.67
CA VAL A 340 1.12 19.71 -6.58
C VAL A 340 2.10 18.78 -7.25
N THR A 341 3.20 19.30 -7.82
CA THR A 341 4.23 18.48 -8.46
C THR A 341 4.83 17.46 -7.50
N ASN A 342 5.23 17.87 -6.29
CA ASN A 342 5.79 16.95 -5.29
C ASN A 342 4.79 15.83 -4.92
N TRP A 343 3.50 16.16 -4.81
CA TRP A 343 2.47 15.16 -4.52
C TRP A 343 2.25 14.20 -5.71
N MET A 344 2.28 14.70 -6.94
CA MET A 344 2.17 13.86 -8.15
C MET A 344 3.36 12.89 -8.27
N GLU A 345 4.58 13.36 -8.00
CA GLU A 345 5.79 12.52 -7.95
C GLU A 345 5.68 11.44 -6.87
N ALA A 346 5.22 11.80 -5.66
CA ALA A 346 5.00 10.85 -4.57
C ALA A 346 3.98 9.75 -4.95
N ILE A 347 2.87 10.11 -5.61
CA ILE A 347 1.91 9.13 -6.14
C ILE A 347 2.55 8.24 -7.19
N SER A 348 3.33 8.81 -8.11
CA SER A 348 4.00 8.02 -9.16
C SER A 348 4.92 6.96 -8.58
N HIS A 349 5.56 7.23 -7.44
CA HIS A 349 6.46 6.27 -6.78
C HIS A 349 5.77 5.21 -5.92
N CYS A 350 4.59 5.48 -5.38
CA CYS A 350 3.93 4.57 -4.44
C CYS A 350 2.66 3.95 -4.98
N VAL A 351 1.81 4.72 -5.66
CA VAL A 351 0.48 4.26 -6.11
C VAL A 351 0.57 3.49 -7.42
N LYS A 352 1.42 3.95 -8.35
CA LYS A 352 1.60 3.31 -9.66
C LYS A 352 2.08 1.87 -9.51
N ASP A 353 3.18 1.66 -8.78
CA ASP A 353 3.76 0.34 -8.52
C ASP A 353 2.70 -0.59 -7.90
N THR A 354 1.93 -0.13 -6.92
CA THR A 354 0.86 -0.91 -6.30
C THR A 354 -0.21 -1.33 -7.30
N ILE A 355 -0.70 -0.43 -8.15
CA ILE A 355 -1.74 -0.73 -9.14
C ILE A 355 -1.23 -1.72 -10.19
N GLU A 356 -0.04 -1.47 -10.73
CA GLU A 356 0.59 -2.34 -11.73
C GLU A 356 0.82 -3.74 -11.18
N HIS A 357 1.24 -3.86 -9.92
CA HIS A 357 1.47 -5.15 -9.26
C HIS A 357 0.17 -5.92 -9.01
N HIS A 358 -0.91 -5.24 -8.58
CA HIS A 358 -2.23 -5.88 -8.46
C HIS A 358 -2.74 -6.39 -9.81
N LYS A 359 -2.54 -5.61 -10.89
CA LYS A 359 -2.88 -6.03 -12.25
C LYS A 359 -2.04 -7.22 -12.71
N LEU A 360 -0.71 -7.17 -12.50
CA LEU A 360 0.23 -8.21 -12.90
C LEU A 360 -0.14 -9.58 -12.33
N TYR A 361 -0.52 -9.62 -11.05
CA TYR A 361 -0.89 -10.87 -10.38
C TYR A 361 -2.39 -11.15 -10.34
N SER A 362 -3.23 -10.36 -11.02
CA SER A 362 -4.71 -10.43 -10.92
C SER A 362 -5.17 -10.50 -9.44
N SER A 363 -4.53 -9.71 -8.58
CA SER A 363 -4.79 -9.67 -7.15
C SER A 363 -5.90 -8.66 -6.86
N ALA A 364 -6.88 -9.05 -6.06
CA ALA A 364 -7.85 -8.09 -5.54
C ALA A 364 -7.20 -7.17 -4.49
N PHE A 365 -7.76 -5.97 -4.31
CA PHE A 365 -7.38 -5.08 -3.21
C PHE A 365 -8.08 -5.51 -1.92
N THR A 366 -7.39 -5.39 -0.79
CA THR A 366 -8.05 -5.48 0.53
C THR A 366 -8.91 -4.24 0.79
N VAL A 367 -9.85 -4.34 1.73
CA VAL A 367 -10.70 -3.19 2.10
C VAL A 367 -9.86 -2.10 2.75
N GLU A 368 -8.86 -2.48 3.55
CA GLU A 368 -7.90 -1.62 4.22
C GLU A 368 -7.13 -0.76 3.20
N MET A 369 -6.58 -1.39 2.16
CA MET A 369 -5.88 -0.66 1.10
C MET A 369 -6.83 0.21 0.28
N ALA A 370 -7.97 -0.34 -0.13
CA ALA A 370 -8.94 0.38 -0.95
C ALA A 370 -9.43 1.66 -0.27
N ARG A 371 -9.62 1.66 1.05
CA ARG A 371 -10.02 2.85 1.83
C ARG A 371 -9.03 4.01 1.71
N VAL A 372 -7.74 3.73 1.58
CA VAL A 372 -6.69 4.75 1.43
C VAL A 372 -6.50 5.10 -0.04
N LEU A 373 -6.56 4.11 -0.93
CA LEU A 373 -6.31 4.28 -2.36
C LEU A 373 -7.43 5.06 -3.07
N ILE A 374 -8.70 4.79 -2.77
CA ILE A 374 -9.86 5.45 -3.43
C ILE A 374 -9.77 6.99 -3.35
N PRO A 375 -9.56 7.62 -2.17
CA PRO A 375 -9.39 9.07 -2.07
C PRO A 375 -8.21 9.63 -2.86
N ILE A 376 -7.11 8.88 -2.99
CA ILE A 376 -5.93 9.32 -3.74
C ILE A 376 -6.26 9.35 -5.24
N VAL A 377 -6.82 8.24 -5.75
CA VAL A 377 -7.23 8.12 -7.16
C VAL A 377 -8.34 9.12 -7.49
N GLN A 378 -9.29 9.35 -6.59
CA GLN A 378 -10.31 10.38 -6.74
C GLN A 378 -9.69 11.77 -6.87
N ASN A 379 -8.73 12.13 -6.03
CA ASN A 379 -8.09 13.45 -6.10
C ASN A 379 -7.29 13.61 -7.40
N ALA A 380 -6.60 12.56 -7.85
CA ALA A 380 -5.92 12.57 -9.14
C ALA A 380 -6.91 12.77 -10.30
N LEU A 381 -8.05 12.08 -10.27
CA LEU A 381 -9.13 12.27 -11.25
C LEU A 381 -9.70 13.69 -11.20
N ASP A 382 -9.94 14.25 -10.01
CA ASP A 382 -10.46 15.62 -9.87
C ASP A 382 -9.48 16.64 -10.51
N TRP A 383 -8.17 16.45 -10.35
CA TRP A 383 -7.16 17.27 -11.04
C TRP A 383 -7.22 17.11 -12.56
N MET A 384 -7.36 15.88 -13.08
CA MET A 384 -7.52 15.63 -14.53
C MET A 384 -8.81 16.22 -15.12
N ILE A 385 -9.85 16.38 -14.29
CA ILE A 385 -11.10 17.02 -14.71
C ILE A 385 -10.90 18.54 -14.75
N GLU A 386 -10.19 19.13 -13.79
CA GLU A 386 -10.06 20.59 -13.68
C GLU A 386 -8.97 21.20 -14.58
N THR A 387 -7.90 20.45 -14.93
CA THR A 387 -6.77 20.97 -15.72
C THR A 387 -6.08 19.89 -16.56
N ASP A 388 -5.46 20.30 -17.67
CA ASP A 388 -4.59 19.49 -18.54
C ASP A 388 -3.09 19.67 -18.24
N ASP A 389 -2.73 20.59 -17.34
CA ASP A 389 -1.33 20.98 -17.10
C ASP A 389 -0.51 19.87 -16.43
N TYR A 390 -1.17 18.85 -15.90
CA TYR A 390 -0.54 17.74 -15.20
C TYR A 390 -0.85 16.42 -15.92
N GLY A 391 0.20 15.70 -16.31
CA GLY A 391 0.07 14.32 -16.75
C GLY A 391 -0.57 13.47 -15.66
N THR A 392 -1.21 12.36 -16.06
CA THR A 392 -1.95 11.51 -15.12
C THR A 392 -0.95 10.70 -14.29
N PRO A 393 -0.82 10.92 -12.96
CA PRO A 393 0.09 10.11 -12.14
C PRO A 393 -0.42 8.68 -11.96
N VAL A 394 -1.72 8.48 -12.23
CA VAL A 394 -2.42 7.20 -12.15
C VAL A 394 -3.08 6.93 -13.50
N ASP A 395 -2.68 5.83 -14.13
CA ASP A 395 -3.37 5.33 -15.32
C ASP A 395 -4.63 4.56 -14.89
N LEU A 396 -5.80 5.18 -15.08
CA LEU A 396 -7.08 4.60 -14.71
C LEU A 396 -7.40 3.31 -15.49
N MET A 397 -6.75 3.06 -16.63
CA MET A 397 -6.87 1.80 -17.38
C MET A 397 -6.28 0.60 -16.64
N ASN A 398 -5.37 0.85 -15.69
CA ASN A 398 -4.75 -0.18 -14.88
C ASN A 398 -5.46 -0.36 -13.53
N VAL A 399 -6.34 0.56 -13.15
CA VAL A 399 -7.07 0.50 -11.88
C VAL A 399 -8.20 -0.53 -11.97
N SER A 400 -8.32 -1.38 -10.95
CA SER A 400 -9.38 -2.39 -10.89
C SER A 400 -10.77 -1.74 -10.85
N ARG A 401 -11.75 -2.41 -11.45
CA ARG A 401 -13.14 -1.96 -11.47
C ARG A 401 -13.68 -1.69 -10.06
N GLY A 402 -13.30 -2.50 -9.08
CA GLY A 402 -13.73 -2.37 -7.69
C GLY A 402 -13.35 -1.03 -7.07
N ILE A 403 -12.23 -0.43 -7.49
CA ILE A 403 -11.82 0.92 -7.11
C ILE A 403 -12.50 1.96 -8.00
N VAL A 404 -12.54 1.74 -9.32
CA VAL A 404 -13.14 2.69 -10.27
C VAL A 404 -14.63 2.94 -10.00
N ASP A 405 -15.41 1.89 -9.68
CA ASP A 405 -16.84 2.00 -9.37
C ASP A 405 -17.11 2.75 -8.04
N GLN A 406 -16.05 3.05 -7.25
CA GLN A 406 -16.14 3.87 -6.04
C GLN A 406 -15.84 5.36 -6.30
N LEU A 407 -15.34 5.70 -7.50
CA LEU A 407 -15.04 7.08 -7.87
C LEU A 407 -16.33 7.85 -8.18
N VAL A 408 -16.32 9.14 -7.86
CA VAL A 408 -17.43 10.07 -8.11
C VAL A 408 -16.96 11.13 -9.08
N VAL A 409 -17.44 11.07 -10.31
CA VAL A 409 -17.09 12.07 -11.34
C VAL A 409 -17.90 13.34 -11.09
N ARG A 410 -17.22 14.47 -10.88
CA ARG A 410 -17.83 15.79 -10.75
C ARG A 410 -17.24 16.72 -11.77
N ALA A 411 -18.03 17.12 -12.76
CA ALA A 411 -17.63 18.09 -13.77
C ALA A 411 -18.69 19.19 -13.88
N ASN A 412 -18.27 20.45 -14.00
CA ASN A 412 -19.16 21.62 -14.15
C ASN A 412 -20.25 21.71 -13.05
N GLY A 413 -19.91 21.32 -11.81
CA GLY A 413 -20.85 21.32 -10.68
C GLY A 413 -21.94 20.24 -10.73
N ARG A 414 -21.90 19.32 -11.70
CA ARG A 414 -22.79 18.16 -11.79
C ARG A 414 -22.03 16.89 -11.40
N GLN A 415 -22.74 15.98 -10.76
CA GLN A 415 -22.23 14.64 -10.47
C GLN A 415 -22.71 13.68 -11.57
N TYR A 416 -21.80 12.90 -12.11
CA TYR A 416 -22.05 11.87 -13.12
C TYR A 416 -21.92 10.48 -12.51
N GLY A 417 -22.68 9.52 -13.03
CA GLY A 417 -22.65 8.13 -12.56
C GLY A 417 -23.53 7.86 -11.32
N ARG A 418 -23.41 6.64 -10.80
CA ARG A 418 -24.15 6.17 -9.63
C ARG A 418 -23.42 6.52 -8.34
N VAL A 419 -24.17 6.64 -7.25
CA VAL A 419 -23.57 6.77 -5.91
C VAL A 419 -22.78 5.48 -5.61
N PRO A 420 -21.53 5.59 -5.11
CA PRO A 420 -20.73 4.44 -4.72
C PRO A 420 -21.48 3.53 -3.75
N ARG A 421 -21.36 2.21 -3.95
CA ARG A 421 -21.90 1.21 -3.03
C ARG A 421 -20.99 1.08 -1.82
N ALA A 422 -21.49 0.48 -0.74
CA ALA A 422 -20.64 0.14 0.41
C ALA A 422 -19.42 -0.66 -0.05
N LEU A 423 -18.23 -0.23 0.39
CA LEU A 423 -16.98 -0.91 0.14
C LEU A 423 -16.91 -2.18 0.99
N THR A 424 -17.07 -3.34 0.36
CA THR A 424 -16.97 -4.65 1.00
C THR A 424 -15.90 -5.50 0.30
N GLN A 425 -15.37 -6.49 1.01
CA GLN A 425 -14.39 -7.43 0.43
C GLN A 425 -14.98 -8.15 -0.79
N ASP A 426 -16.20 -8.68 -0.67
CA ASP A 426 -16.89 -9.34 -1.80
C ASP A 426 -17.00 -8.47 -3.05
N ALA A 427 -17.27 -7.17 -2.88
CA ALA A 427 -17.35 -6.24 -4.01
C ALA A 427 -15.99 -6.07 -4.70
N LEU A 428 -14.89 -5.99 -3.94
CA LEU A 428 -13.54 -5.90 -4.47
C LEU A 428 -13.10 -7.21 -5.16
N LEU A 429 -13.41 -8.36 -4.56
CA LEU A 429 -13.11 -9.67 -5.13
C LEU A 429 -13.83 -9.89 -6.47
N GLN A 430 -15.12 -9.53 -6.56
CA GLN A 430 -15.91 -9.67 -7.79
C GLN A 430 -15.50 -8.69 -8.89
N ALA A 431 -14.85 -7.58 -8.54
CA ALA A 431 -14.49 -6.49 -9.45
C ALA A 431 -12.97 -6.25 -9.51
N LYS A 432 -12.17 -7.31 -9.33
CA LYS A 432 -10.70 -7.21 -9.34
C LYS A 432 -10.11 -6.86 -10.72
N GLU A 433 -10.79 -7.24 -11.79
CA GLU A 433 -10.37 -6.95 -13.17
C GLU A 433 -10.56 -5.47 -13.53
N THR A 434 -9.75 -4.97 -14.45
CA THR A 434 -9.84 -3.59 -14.95
C THR A 434 -11.10 -3.38 -15.79
N MET A 435 -11.56 -2.13 -15.85
CA MET A 435 -12.64 -1.75 -16.77
C MET A 435 -12.12 -1.75 -18.22
N SER A 436 -12.98 -2.04 -19.20
CA SER A 436 -12.59 -1.89 -20.61
C SER A 436 -12.48 -0.41 -20.97
N GLU A 437 -11.62 -0.10 -21.95
CA GLU A 437 -11.34 1.29 -22.37
C GLU A 437 -12.62 2.04 -22.74
N ASN A 438 -13.45 1.41 -23.59
CA ASN A 438 -14.74 1.92 -24.02
C ASN A 438 -15.69 2.26 -22.86
N GLU A 439 -15.72 1.42 -21.83
CA GLU A 439 -16.58 1.66 -20.66
C GLU A 439 -16.00 2.76 -19.76
N LEU A 440 -14.68 2.80 -19.59
CA LEU A 440 -14.00 3.83 -18.80
C LEU A 440 -14.11 5.21 -19.47
N ASP A 441 -13.96 5.27 -20.79
CA ASP A 441 -14.15 6.47 -21.59
C ASP A 441 -15.55 7.04 -21.39
N TYR A 442 -16.56 6.19 -21.50
CA TYR A 442 -17.95 6.58 -21.31
C TYR A 442 -18.26 6.99 -19.87
N LYS A 443 -17.74 6.28 -18.86
CA LYS A 443 -18.09 6.60 -17.47
C LYS A 443 -17.34 7.80 -16.91
N ILE A 444 -16.07 7.96 -17.30
CA ILE A 444 -15.12 8.83 -16.61
C ILE A 444 -14.38 9.72 -17.60
N LEU A 445 -13.64 9.15 -18.56
CA LEU A 445 -12.63 9.94 -19.29
C LEU A 445 -13.23 11.01 -20.20
N GLN A 446 -14.47 10.83 -20.70
CA GLN A 446 -15.17 11.88 -21.46
C GLN A 446 -15.37 13.19 -20.68
N HIS A 447 -15.28 13.14 -19.34
CA HIS A 447 -15.43 14.31 -18.47
C HIS A 447 -14.11 15.00 -18.13
N THR A 448 -12.97 14.42 -18.52
CA THR A 448 -11.63 15.05 -18.34
C THR A 448 -11.49 16.31 -19.19
N HIS A 449 -10.62 17.24 -18.78
CA HIS A 449 -10.44 18.51 -19.51
C HIS A 449 -9.93 18.25 -20.95
N ALA A 450 -8.94 17.37 -21.13
CA ALA A 450 -8.38 17.02 -22.43
C ALA A 450 -9.42 16.47 -23.40
N LYS A 451 -10.26 15.51 -22.96
CA LYS A 451 -11.32 14.94 -23.81
C LYS A 451 -12.41 15.95 -24.09
N ARG A 452 -12.79 16.80 -23.12
CA ARG A 452 -13.75 17.89 -23.35
C ARG A 452 -13.23 18.88 -24.38
N THR A 453 -12.00 19.34 -24.24
CA THR A 453 -11.35 20.25 -25.20
C THR A 453 -11.26 19.62 -26.59
N HIS A 454 -10.94 18.32 -26.67
CA HIS A 454 -10.94 17.59 -27.94
C HIS A 454 -12.34 17.51 -28.55
N ILE A 455 -13.37 17.14 -27.78
CA ILE A 455 -14.76 17.09 -28.25
C ILE A 455 -15.23 18.48 -28.69
N GLU A 456 -14.94 19.53 -27.91
CA GLU A 456 -15.26 20.92 -28.27
C GLU A 456 -14.54 21.34 -29.56
N SER A 457 -13.28 20.94 -29.77
CA SER A 457 -12.56 21.21 -31.01
C SER A 457 -13.16 20.48 -32.22
N LEU A 458 -13.60 19.23 -32.04
CA LEU A 458 -14.28 18.44 -33.06
C LEU A 458 -15.64 19.05 -33.41
N LEU A 459 -16.40 19.47 -32.39
CA LEU A 459 -17.69 20.15 -32.59
C LEU A 459 -17.52 21.49 -33.29
N ALA A 460 -16.50 22.28 -32.94
CA ALA A 460 -16.18 23.53 -33.63
C ALA A 460 -15.79 23.28 -35.10
N ALA A 461 -14.98 22.25 -35.38
CA ALA A 461 -14.65 21.87 -36.75
C ALA A 461 -15.87 21.37 -37.54
N MET A 462 -16.81 20.68 -36.87
CA MET A 462 -18.07 20.25 -37.46
C MET A 462 -19.02 21.43 -37.69
N ASP A 463 -19.07 22.44 -36.83
CA ASP A 463 -19.86 23.66 -37.05
C ASP A 463 -19.32 24.48 -38.24
N ASP A 464 -18.02 24.39 -38.52
CA ASP A 464 -17.40 25.00 -39.70
C ASP A 464 -17.65 24.22 -41.01
N GLU A 465 -17.79 22.88 -40.95
CA GLU A 465 -18.12 22.04 -42.12
C GLU A 465 -19.63 21.80 -42.33
N VAL A 466 -20.43 21.86 -41.28
CA VAL A 466 -21.89 21.73 -41.30
C VAL A 466 -22.51 23.11 -41.17
N SER A 467 -22.52 23.83 -42.29
CA SER A 467 -23.53 24.87 -42.48
C SER A 467 -24.91 24.24 -42.23
N ILE A 468 -25.60 24.71 -41.18
CA ILE A 468 -27.01 24.45 -40.83
C ILE A 468 -27.99 24.66 -42.02
N LYS A 469 -27.52 25.02 -43.22
CA LYS A 469 -28.30 25.04 -44.46
C LYS A 469 -28.50 23.67 -45.14
N VAL A 470 -27.85 22.58 -44.69
CA VAL A 470 -27.91 21.28 -45.42
C VAL A 470 -28.68 20.18 -44.70
N TYR A 471 -29.16 20.40 -43.47
CA TYR A 471 -30.03 19.43 -42.78
C TYR A 471 -31.22 20.12 -42.10
N ASP A 472 -32.09 20.72 -42.91
CA ASP A 472 -33.45 21.11 -42.50
C ASP A 472 -34.44 20.05 -43.04
N PRO A 473 -34.83 19.01 -42.26
CA PRO A 473 -36.11 18.38 -42.49
C PRO A 473 -37.20 19.43 -42.17
N PRO A 474 -38.25 19.55 -43.00
CA PRO A 474 -39.27 20.57 -42.80
C PRO A 474 -40.05 20.29 -41.50
N GLY A 475 -39.67 20.97 -40.41
CA GLY A 475 -40.40 20.92 -39.15
C GLY A 475 -39.54 21.11 -37.90
N ASP A 476 -39.50 22.36 -37.42
CA ASP A 476 -39.31 22.78 -36.02
C ASP A 476 -37.88 22.69 -35.42
N SER A 477 -37.09 23.73 -35.67
CA SER A 477 -35.68 23.90 -35.30
C SER A 477 -35.41 24.35 -33.85
N THR A 478 -36.27 24.02 -32.89
CA THR A 478 -36.11 24.49 -31.49
C THR A 478 -36.25 23.45 -30.39
N LYS A 479 -36.31 22.15 -30.72
CA LYS A 479 -36.25 21.11 -29.69
C LYS A 479 -34.83 20.59 -29.54
N ASP A 480 -34.22 20.93 -28.41
CA ASP A 480 -33.09 20.16 -27.87
C ASP A 480 -33.45 18.66 -27.94
N LEU A 481 -32.53 17.86 -28.49
CA LEU A 481 -32.72 16.41 -28.51
C LEU A 481 -32.92 15.91 -27.08
N PRO A 482 -33.92 15.05 -26.82
CA PRO A 482 -34.05 14.36 -25.55
C PRO A 482 -32.73 13.68 -25.19
N ILE A 483 -32.34 13.72 -23.91
CA ILE A 483 -31.09 13.10 -23.42
C ILE A 483 -31.02 11.62 -23.83
N GLU A 484 -32.18 10.95 -23.89
CA GLU A 484 -32.32 9.57 -24.30
C GLU A 484 -31.91 9.33 -25.77
N ASP A 485 -32.20 10.30 -26.65
CA ASP A 485 -31.87 10.22 -28.07
C ASP A 485 -30.39 10.55 -28.32
N CYS A 486 -29.81 11.47 -27.53
CA CYS A 486 -28.36 11.70 -27.51
C CYS A 486 -27.58 10.45 -27.05
N ASP A 487 -28.06 9.78 -25.98
CA ASP A 487 -27.48 8.53 -25.49
C ASP A 487 -27.57 7.39 -26.54
N GLU A 488 -28.66 7.35 -27.32
CA GLU A 488 -28.84 6.35 -28.38
C GLU A 488 -27.93 6.62 -29.60
N ILE A 489 -27.75 7.88 -29.98
CA ILE A 489 -26.82 8.30 -31.04
C ILE A 489 -25.38 7.99 -30.63
N LEU A 490 -24.99 8.31 -29.39
CA LEU A 490 -23.65 7.98 -28.88
C LEU A 490 -23.42 6.46 -28.83
N ARG A 491 -24.41 5.67 -28.41
CA ARG A 491 -24.34 4.20 -28.49
C ARG A 491 -24.18 3.68 -29.91
N LYS A 492 -24.91 4.25 -30.86
CA LYS A 492 -24.97 3.79 -32.25
C LYS A 492 -23.68 4.09 -33.04
N TYR A 493 -23.04 5.22 -32.76
CA TYR A 493 -21.91 5.70 -33.55
C TYR A 493 -20.55 5.54 -32.86
N MET A 494 -20.48 5.53 -31.52
CA MET A 494 -19.21 5.32 -30.80
C MET A 494 -18.95 3.86 -30.41
N PHE A 495 -19.98 3.01 -30.36
CA PHE A 495 -19.83 1.60 -30.04
C PHE A 495 -20.30 0.77 -31.24
N ASN A 496 -19.37 0.04 -31.87
CA ASN A 496 -19.58 -0.80 -33.07
C ASN A 496 -20.57 -1.97 -32.83
N ARG A 497 -21.85 -1.67 -32.57
CA ARG A 497 -22.94 -2.63 -32.36
C ARG A 497 -22.67 -3.75 -31.33
N GLY A 498 -21.66 -3.59 -30.46
CA GLY A 498 -21.31 -4.58 -29.45
C GLY A 498 -22.31 -4.59 -28.30
N THR A 499 -23.04 -5.70 -28.14
CA THR A 499 -23.94 -5.95 -27.02
C THR A 499 -23.19 -6.55 -25.83
N ASP A 500 -22.17 -5.84 -25.31
CA ASP A 500 -21.34 -6.34 -24.19
C ASP A 500 -21.96 -6.09 -22.81
N TYR A 501 -23.19 -5.57 -22.77
CA TYR A 501 -23.96 -5.47 -21.54
C TYR A 501 -24.83 -6.72 -21.35
N ARG A 502 -24.72 -7.33 -20.16
CA ARG A 502 -25.81 -8.17 -19.64
C ARG A 502 -27.08 -7.30 -19.61
N PRO A 503 -28.23 -7.79 -20.12
CA PRO A 503 -29.48 -7.06 -20.01
C PRO A 503 -29.73 -6.72 -18.54
N ALA A 504 -30.30 -5.54 -18.28
CA ALA A 504 -30.74 -5.18 -16.93
C ALA A 504 -31.51 -6.38 -16.34
N PRO A 505 -31.17 -6.86 -15.12
CA PRO A 505 -31.92 -7.94 -14.51
C PRO A 505 -33.40 -7.55 -14.53
N LYS A 506 -34.28 -8.51 -14.87
CA LYS A 506 -35.72 -8.27 -14.87
C LYS A 506 -36.06 -7.61 -13.54
N ALA A 507 -36.71 -6.43 -13.60
CA ALA A 507 -37.16 -5.75 -12.41
C ALA A 507 -37.87 -6.77 -11.52
N GLU A 508 -37.42 -6.91 -10.27
CA GLU A 508 -38.11 -7.75 -9.31
C GLU A 508 -39.60 -7.36 -9.35
N PRO A 509 -40.52 -8.33 -9.49
CA PRO A 509 -41.94 -8.03 -9.49
C PRO A 509 -42.21 -7.30 -8.19
N LYS A 510 -42.54 -5.99 -8.30
CA LYS A 510 -42.96 -5.20 -7.15
C LYS A 510 -44.02 -6.04 -6.44
N PRO A 511 -43.87 -6.36 -5.15
CA PRO A 511 -44.89 -7.14 -4.45
C PRO A 511 -46.21 -6.46 -4.72
N GLY A 512 -47.12 -7.21 -5.35
CA GLY A 512 -48.42 -6.70 -5.73
C GLY A 512 -49.11 -6.27 -4.44
N ILE A 513 -49.05 -4.98 -4.13
CA ILE A 513 -49.87 -4.41 -3.08
C ILE A 513 -51.28 -4.45 -3.66
N ASP A 514 -52.03 -5.47 -3.26
CA ASP A 514 -53.45 -5.54 -3.54
C ASP A 514 -54.14 -4.44 -2.72
N TRP A 515 -54.26 -3.26 -3.32
CA TRP A 515 -54.89 -2.09 -2.72
C TRP A 515 -56.40 -2.30 -2.45
N LYS A 516 -56.99 -3.46 -2.78
CA LYS A 516 -58.40 -3.75 -2.55
C LYS A 516 -58.69 -4.61 -1.31
N GLU A 517 -57.71 -5.23 -0.67
CA GLU A 517 -57.94 -6.03 0.54
C GLU A 517 -57.02 -5.66 1.70
N LYS A 518 -57.43 -4.62 2.46
CA LYS A 518 -57.44 -4.56 3.94
C LYS A 518 -57.59 -3.12 4.43
N LYS A 519 -58.81 -2.77 4.83
CA LYS A 519 -59.22 -1.95 6.00
C LYS A 519 -58.24 -0.89 6.57
N LEU A 520 -57.58 -0.09 5.73
CA LEU A 520 -56.78 1.07 6.19
C LEU A 520 -57.47 2.43 5.96
N LYS A 521 -58.74 2.43 5.52
CA LYS A 521 -59.55 3.66 5.44
C LYS A 521 -60.14 4.11 6.79
N ASP A 522 -60.25 3.23 7.78
CA ASP A 522 -60.90 3.54 9.06
C ASP A 522 -59.92 3.93 10.19
N ALA A 523 -58.62 3.73 9.99
CA ALA A 523 -57.62 4.26 10.91
C ALA A 523 -57.31 5.71 10.50
N LYS A 524 -57.91 6.69 11.20
CA LYS A 524 -57.65 8.15 11.09
C LYS A 524 -56.18 8.57 11.42
N ALA A 525 -55.18 7.77 11.07
CA ALA A 525 -53.77 7.98 11.40
C ALA A 525 -53.03 8.91 10.40
N TYR A 526 -53.62 9.25 9.26
CA TYR A 526 -52.96 10.10 8.25
C TYR A 526 -53.23 11.61 8.38
N GLY A 527 -54.00 12.05 9.38
CA GLY A 527 -54.31 13.47 9.58
C GLY A 527 -53.26 14.26 10.37
N THR A 528 -52.40 13.59 11.15
CA THR A 528 -51.62 14.24 12.21
C THR A 528 -50.09 14.15 12.04
N ILE A 529 -49.57 13.31 11.15
CA ILE A 529 -48.10 13.16 10.97
C ILE A 529 -47.53 14.07 9.87
N THR A 530 -48.37 14.63 8.99
CA THR A 530 -47.92 15.50 7.89
C THR A 530 -47.83 16.99 8.24
N LYS A 531 -48.13 17.42 9.47
CA LYS A 531 -48.09 18.85 9.87
C LYS A 531 -46.97 19.26 10.81
N THR A 532 -46.17 18.33 11.35
CA THR A 532 -45.21 18.66 12.43
C THR A 532 -43.72 18.60 12.02
N ILE A 533 -43.34 18.06 10.84
CA ILE A 533 -41.90 17.83 10.53
C ILE A 533 -41.34 18.73 9.41
N TRP A 534 -42.14 19.56 8.71
CA TRP A 534 -41.65 20.45 7.65
C TRP A 534 -41.92 21.94 7.88
N LYS A 535 -41.57 22.44 9.08
CA LYS A 535 -41.40 23.88 9.30
C LYS A 535 -39.96 24.20 9.65
N THR A 536 -39.08 24.10 8.65
CA THR A 536 -37.78 24.77 8.69
C THR A 536 -38.02 26.29 8.65
N PRO A 537 -37.42 27.08 9.56
CA PRO A 537 -37.59 28.53 9.57
C PRO A 537 -37.04 29.14 8.27
N LYS A 538 -37.84 30.01 7.63
CA LYS A 538 -37.40 30.75 6.44
C LYS A 538 -36.15 31.57 6.78
N PRO A 539 -35.08 31.52 5.99
CA PRO A 539 -33.92 32.37 6.21
C PRO A 539 -34.33 33.85 6.07
N PRO A 540 -33.71 34.77 6.85
CA PRO A 540 -34.04 36.18 6.80
C PRO A 540 -33.75 36.73 5.39
N LYS A 541 -34.74 37.42 4.81
CA LYS A 541 -34.61 38.13 3.53
C LYS A 541 -33.45 39.13 3.63
N LYS A 542 -32.29 38.80 3.06
CA LYS A 542 -31.21 39.77 2.85
C LYS A 542 -31.72 40.83 1.88
N LYS A 543 -32.00 42.01 2.45
CA LYS A 543 -32.47 43.22 1.79
C LYS A 543 -31.54 43.62 0.64
N LYS A 544 -32.12 43.87 -0.54
CA LYS A 544 -31.98 44.99 -1.50
C LYS A 544 -30.64 45.76 -1.69
N LYS A 545 -29.68 45.74 -0.75
CA LYS A 545 -28.43 46.52 -0.76
C LYS A 545 -27.34 45.98 -1.71
N TYR A 546 -27.37 44.69 -2.08
CA TYR A 546 -26.33 44.09 -2.93
C TYR A 546 -26.48 44.46 -4.42
N ARG A 547 -27.71 44.74 -4.88
CA ARG A 547 -27.97 45.17 -6.28
C ARG A 547 -27.71 46.66 -6.52
N GLU A 548 -27.67 47.48 -5.48
CA GLU A 548 -27.29 48.90 -5.58
C GLU A 548 -25.76 49.07 -5.53
N MET A 549 -25.02 48.19 -4.83
CA MET A 549 -23.55 48.17 -4.86
C MET A 549 -22.95 47.77 -6.22
N LEU A 550 -23.58 46.84 -6.94
CA LEU A 550 -23.12 46.39 -8.27
C LEU A 550 -23.42 47.36 -9.42
N ARG A 551 -24.05 48.52 -9.14
CA ARG A 551 -24.26 49.60 -10.13
C ARG A 551 -23.37 50.82 -9.87
N ALA A 552 -22.57 50.80 -8.81
CA ALA A 552 -21.66 51.89 -8.43
C ALA A 552 -20.17 51.50 -8.56
N TRP A 553 -19.90 50.32 -9.12
CA TRP A 553 -18.65 49.94 -9.77
C TRP A 553 -18.96 49.80 -11.26
#